data_AF-A0A0J1F643-F1
#
_entry.id   AF-A0A0J1F643-F1
#
_cell.length_a   1.000
_cell.length_b   1.000
_cell.length_c   1.000
_cell.angle_alpha   90.00
_cell.angle_beta   90.00
_cell.angle_gamma   90.00
#
_symmetry.space_group_name_H-M   'P 1'
#
loop_
_entity.id
_entity.type
_entity.pdbx_description
1 polymer ?
#
loop_
_entity_poly.entity_id
_entity_poly.type
_entity_poly.pdbx_seq_one_letter_code
_entity_poly.pdbx_strand_id
1 'polypeptide(L)'
;MNEKIIVGGGMKYPLNGILSLPDNCCSKVPAVVLVHGSGPADMDESIGANKPFRDIAEALSAKGIAVLRYDKRTKIYGKQML
;
A
#
# COMPACT_ATOMS: atom_id res chain seq x y z
N MET A 1 -10.72 -8.48 -2.16
CA MET A 1 -11.30 -7.12 -2.41
C MET A 1 -10.27 -6.00 -2.18
N ASN A 2 -10.26 -4.94 -3.01
CA ASN A 2 -9.35 -3.78 -2.84
C ASN A 2 -10.12 -2.51 -2.44
N GLU A 3 -9.70 -1.88 -1.35
CA GLU A 3 -10.28 -0.62 -0.86
C GLU A 3 -9.27 0.52 -0.97
N LYS A 4 -9.72 1.67 -1.47
CA LYS A 4 -8.92 2.90 -1.46
C LYS A 4 -8.96 3.50 -0.06
N ILE A 5 -7.79 3.82 0.48
CA ILE A 5 -7.69 4.43 1.81
C ILE A 5 -6.75 5.64 1.79
N ILE A 6 -6.85 6.45 2.85
CA ILE A 6 -5.90 7.52 3.13
C ILE A 6 -5.12 7.17 4.39
N VAL A 7 -3.82 6.93 4.23
CA VAL A 7 -2.90 6.72 5.35
C VAL A 7 -2.58 8.08 5.95
N GLY A 8 -2.90 8.23 7.24
CA GLY A 8 -2.64 9.48 7.96
C GLY A 8 -3.60 10.61 7.62
N GLY A 9 -4.88 10.31 7.38
CA GLY A 9 -5.92 11.31 7.21
C GLY A 9 -5.92 12.34 8.35
N GLY A 10 -6.04 13.62 8.00
CA GLY A 10 -5.98 14.74 8.95
C GLY A 10 -4.56 15.19 9.33
N MET A 11 -3.51 14.48 8.91
CA MET A 11 -2.13 14.94 9.06
C MET A 11 -1.73 15.91 7.95
N LYS A 12 -0.63 16.64 8.15
CA LYS A 12 -0.07 17.59 7.16
C LYS A 12 0.25 16.95 5.80
N TYR A 13 0.62 15.66 5.81
CA TYR A 13 1.06 14.93 4.62
C TYR A 13 0.37 13.55 4.56
N PRO A 14 -0.91 13.48 4.18
CA PRO A 14 -1.64 12.22 4.02
C PRO A 14 -1.14 11.45 2.79
N LEU A 15 -1.27 10.13 2.75
CA LEU A 15 -0.82 9.31 1.62
C LEU A 15 -1.97 8.46 1.08
N ASN A 16 -2.09 8.36 -0.24
CA ASN A 16 -3.01 7.41 -0.83
C ASN A 16 -2.52 5.99 -0.57
N GLY A 17 -3.44 5.06 -0.39
CA GLY A 17 -3.11 3.64 -0.33
C GLY A 17 -4.25 2.75 -0.74
N ILE A 18 -3.94 1.47 -0.83
CA ILE A 18 -4.88 0.39 -1.07
C ILE A 18 -4.75 -0.63 0.05
N LEU A 19 -5.89 -0.94 0.66
CA LEU A 19 -6.04 -2.08 1.56
C LEU A 19 -6.62 -3.25 0.77
N SER A 20 -5.83 -4.29 0.59
CA SER A 20 -6.24 -5.54 -0.05
C SER A 20 -6.76 -6.48 1.04
N LEU A 21 -8.05 -6.74 1.06
CA LEU A 21 -8.72 -7.62 2.01
C LEU A 21 -8.98 -9.00 1.39
N PRO A 22 -8.80 -10.09 2.14
CA PRO A 22 -9.29 -11.40 1.74
C PRO A 22 -10.80 -11.38 1.49
N ASP A 23 -11.25 -12.23 0.57
CA ASP A 23 -12.67 -12.35 0.28
C ASP A 23 -13.38 -13.03 1.47
N ASN A 24 -14.55 -12.51 1.87
CA ASN A 24 -15.35 -12.97 3.01
C ASN A 24 -14.70 -12.84 4.40
N CYS A 25 -13.89 -11.80 4.64
CA CYS A 25 -13.42 -11.46 5.99
C CYS A 25 -14.57 -11.07 6.93
N CYS A 26 -15.15 -12.05 7.62
CA CYS A 26 -16.14 -11.85 8.68
C CYS A 26 -15.51 -11.69 10.08
N SER A 27 -14.18 -11.77 10.19
CA SER A 27 -13.44 -11.75 11.46
C SER A 27 -12.07 -11.08 11.31
N LYS A 28 -11.34 -10.91 12.43
CA LYS A 28 -9.98 -10.37 12.43
C LYS A 28 -9.05 -11.30 11.65
N VAL A 29 -8.32 -10.74 10.69
CA VAL A 29 -7.30 -11.43 9.91
C VAL A 29 -5.91 -10.89 10.23
N PRO A 30 -4.85 -11.70 10.05
CA PRO A 30 -3.48 -11.18 10.06
C PRO A 30 -3.33 -10.11 8.97
N ALA A 31 -2.51 -9.11 9.25
CA ALA A 31 -2.26 -8.01 8.33
C ALA A 31 -0.77 -7.72 8.19
N VAL A 32 -0.37 -7.30 7.00
CA VAL A 32 0.99 -6.84 6.71
C VAL A 32 0.95 -5.47 6.03
N VAL A 33 1.99 -4.67 6.26
CA VAL A 33 2.22 -3.40 5.59
C VAL A 33 3.45 -3.55 4.70
N LEU A 34 3.30 -3.27 3.40
CA LEU A 34 4.43 -3.25 2.49
C LEU A 34 5.11 -1.89 2.56
N VAL A 35 6.38 -1.87 2.98
CA VAL A 35 7.17 -0.65 3.17
C VAL A 35 8.23 -0.58 2.09
N HIS A 36 8.23 0.54 1.37
CA HIS A 36 9.12 0.82 0.25
C HIS A 36 10.60 0.80 0.61
N GLY A 37 11.43 0.59 -0.41
CA GLY A 37 12.88 0.68 -0.32
C GLY A 37 13.41 2.12 -0.37
N SER A 38 14.61 2.30 -0.94
CA SER A 38 15.24 3.60 -1.13
C SER A 38 14.57 4.42 -2.26
N GLY A 39 14.72 5.75 -2.21
CA GLY A 39 14.21 6.64 -3.26
C GLY A 39 12.69 6.86 -3.26
N PRO A 40 12.14 7.57 -4.26
CA PRO A 40 10.70 7.78 -4.42
C PRO A 40 10.02 6.62 -5.15
N ALA A 41 9.03 5.98 -4.51
CA ALA A 41 8.27 4.85 -5.07
C ALA A 41 6.75 5.06 -4.90
N ASP A 42 5.97 4.49 -5.81
CA ASP A 42 4.51 4.41 -5.68
C ASP A 42 4.09 3.16 -4.87
N MET A 43 2.81 3.08 -4.54
CA MET A 43 2.23 1.97 -3.76
C MET A 43 2.35 0.58 -4.39
N ASP A 44 2.77 0.47 -5.65
CA ASP A 44 2.94 -0.81 -6.36
C ASP A 44 4.42 -1.23 -6.45
N GLU A 45 5.36 -0.38 -5.99
CA GLU A 45 6.79 -0.49 -6.28
C GLU A 45 7.04 -0.69 -7.78
N SER A 46 6.40 0.15 -8.61
CA SER A 46 6.43 0.00 -10.07
C SER A 46 7.85 0.07 -10.65
N ILE A 47 8.27 -0.99 -11.35
CA ILE A 47 9.54 -1.05 -12.11
C ILE A 47 9.23 -1.51 -13.53
N GLY A 48 9.16 -0.55 -14.46
CA GLY A 48 8.70 -0.82 -15.83
C GLY A 48 7.26 -1.36 -15.80
N ALA A 49 7.05 -2.56 -16.35
CA ALA A 49 5.74 -3.22 -16.33
C ALA A 49 5.42 -3.89 -14.97
N ASN A 50 6.45 -4.21 -14.17
CA ASN A 50 6.33 -5.00 -12.95
C ASN A 50 5.73 -4.18 -11.81
N LYS A 51 4.90 -4.83 -10.97
CA LYS A 51 4.24 -4.23 -9.80
C LYS A 51 4.35 -5.19 -8.60
N PRO A 52 5.58 -5.45 -8.13
CA PRO A 52 5.85 -6.49 -7.14
C PRO A 52 5.02 -6.36 -5.87
N PHE A 53 4.77 -5.15 -5.35
CA PHE A 53 3.94 -4.98 -4.16
C PHE A 53 2.48 -5.31 -4.41
N ARG A 54 1.97 -5.01 -5.61
CA ARG A 54 0.62 -5.41 -6.00
C ARG A 54 0.48 -6.92 -6.08
N ASP A 55 1.46 -7.58 -6.71
CA ASP A 55 1.43 -9.02 -6.94
C ASP A 55 1.55 -9.77 -5.60
N ILE A 56 2.38 -9.28 -4.67
CA ILE A 56 2.45 -9.78 -3.29
C ILE A 56 1.12 -9.55 -2.55
N ALA A 57 0.53 -8.37 -2.67
CA ALA A 57 -0.74 -8.05 -1.99
C ALA A 57 -1.88 -8.95 -2.47
N GLU A 58 -1.96 -9.21 -3.77
CA GLU A 58 -2.93 -10.12 -4.37
C GLU A 58 -2.73 -11.56 -3.87
N ALA A 59 -1.50 -12.07 -3.91
CA ALA A 59 -1.20 -13.43 -3.46
C ALA A 59 -1.45 -13.64 -1.95
N LEU A 60 -1.12 -12.67 -1.11
CA LEU A 60 -1.32 -12.76 0.34
C LEU A 60 -2.80 -12.59 0.73
N SER A 61 -3.51 -11.67 0.08
CA SER A 61 -4.95 -11.49 0.33
C SER A 61 -5.77 -12.69 -0.10
N ALA A 62 -5.41 -13.35 -1.21
CA ALA A 62 -5.99 -14.63 -1.61
C ALA A 62 -5.74 -15.76 -0.58
N LYS A 63 -4.72 -15.60 0.29
CA LYS A 63 -4.37 -16.54 1.37
C LYS A 63 -4.87 -16.11 2.75
N GLY A 64 -5.79 -15.15 2.83
CA GLY A 64 -6.39 -14.75 4.10
C GLY A 64 -5.60 -13.70 4.89
N ILE A 65 -4.63 -13.01 4.27
CA ILE A 65 -3.82 -11.97 4.91
C ILE A 65 -4.19 -10.60 4.33
N ALA A 66 -4.62 -9.66 5.16
CA ALA A 66 -4.85 -8.29 4.72
C ALA A 66 -3.52 -7.59 4.39
N VAL A 67 -3.46 -6.85 3.29
CA VAL A 67 -2.23 -6.18 2.86
C VAL A 67 -2.47 -4.70 2.62
N LEU A 68 -1.75 -3.85 3.35
CA LEU A 68 -1.71 -2.42 3.10
C LEU A 68 -0.49 -2.06 2.26
N ARG A 69 -0.75 -1.33 1.18
CA ARG A 69 0.25 -0.67 0.34
C ARG A 69 -0.14 0.80 0.12
N TYR A 70 0.81 1.71 0.01
CA TYR A 70 0.57 3.16 0.04
C TYR A 70 1.61 3.93 -0.76
N ASP A 71 1.34 5.14 -1.23
CA ASP A 71 2.36 5.91 -1.94
C ASP A 71 3.42 6.41 -0.98
N LYS A 72 4.71 6.33 -1.34
CA LYS A 72 5.77 6.82 -0.45
C LYS A 72 5.73 8.34 -0.33
N ARG A 73 5.98 8.84 0.88
CA ARG A 73 6.04 10.28 1.16
C ARG A 73 7.01 11.05 0.25
N THR A 74 8.18 10.50 -0.03
CA THR A 74 9.17 11.13 -0.92
C THR A 74 8.73 11.17 -2.38
N LYS A 75 7.81 10.29 -2.81
CA LYS A 75 7.19 10.31 -4.14
C LYS A 75 6.18 11.44 -4.25
N ILE A 76 5.32 11.60 -3.25
CA ILE A 76 4.22 12.57 -3.27
C ILE A 76 4.69 13.98 -2.89
N TYR A 77 5.50 14.10 -1.84
CA TYR A 77 5.87 15.38 -1.22
C TYR A 77 7.36 15.70 -1.30
N GLY A 78 8.17 14.90 -1.99
CA GLY A 78 9.63 15.04 -1.97
C GLY A 78 10.13 16.47 -2.28
N LYS A 79 9.49 17.16 -3.23
CA LYS A 79 9.84 18.56 -3.57
C LYS A 79 9.54 19.58 -2.49
N GLN A 80 8.58 19.30 -1.60
CA GLN A 80 8.15 20.18 -0.51
C GLN A 80 8.95 19.94 0.79
N MET A 81 9.77 18.90 0.81
CA MET A 81 10.59 18.50 1.95
C MET A 81 12.08 18.83 1.74
N LEU A 82 12.40 19.55 0.68
CA LEU A 82 13.71 20.15 0.39
C LEU A 82 13.76 21.58 0.91
#